data_AF-A0A9D8FFH5-F1
#
_entry.id   AF-A0A9D8FFH5-F1
#
_cell.length_a   1.000
_cell.length_b   1.000
_cell.length_c   1.000
_cell.angle_alpha   90.00
_cell.angle_beta   90.00
_cell.angle_gamma   90.00
#
_symmetry.space_group_name_H-M   'P 1'
#
loop_
_entity.id
_entity.type
_entity.pdbx_description
1 polymer ?
#
loop_
_entity_poly.entity_id
_entity_poly.type
_entity_poly.pdbx_seq_one_letter_code
_entity_poly.pdbx_strand_id
1 'polypeptide(L)'
;ITDSILHGGVTTKASIPLWVMMIGAVGIALGLALYGPKLIRTVGSEITELDQMRAFAIAMAAAITVIIASQLGLPVSSTHIAVGAVFGVGFLREFIKATYARMEQDIIDHHAGKEQQDVQLFLMDFRRASIEDKSKMLRQLKEHSAAADLTKKERKGLQRVYRKELVKRSALMKIAAAWVITVPASALMSAMLYYMIRGMML
;
A
#
# COMPACT_ATOMS: atom_id res chain seq x y z
N ILE A 1 13.05 -29.62 18.57
CA ILE A 1 13.12 -29.54 20.05
C ILE A 1 12.44 -30.75 20.67
N THR A 2 11.14 -30.98 20.48
CA THR A 2 10.44 -32.15 21.07
C THR A 2 11.03 -33.49 20.62
N ASP A 3 11.25 -33.68 19.30
CA ASP A 3 11.91 -34.90 18.77
C ASP A 3 13.36 -35.04 19.23
N SER A 4 14.07 -33.90 19.36
CA SER A 4 15.48 -33.82 19.76
C SER A 4 15.67 -34.18 21.24
N ILE A 5 14.71 -33.81 22.09
CA ILE A 5 14.68 -34.14 23.53
C ILE A 5 14.32 -35.61 23.74
N LEU A 6 13.42 -36.16 22.92
CA LEU A 6 12.95 -37.55 23.06
C LEU A 6 13.93 -38.60 22.52
N HIS A 7 14.71 -38.28 21.48
CA HIS A 7 15.55 -39.27 20.79
C HIS A 7 17.05 -38.97 20.84
N GLY A 8 17.50 -37.92 21.55
CA GLY A 8 18.91 -37.64 21.79
C GLY A 8 19.76 -37.33 20.55
N GLY A 9 19.15 -37.17 19.38
CA GLY A 9 19.82 -36.93 18.10
C GLY A 9 19.31 -35.67 17.40
N VAL A 10 20.21 -34.97 16.72
CA VAL A 10 19.87 -33.84 15.83
C VAL A 10 19.27 -34.42 14.55
N THR A 11 17.95 -34.66 14.56
CA THR A 11 17.23 -35.15 13.39
C THR A 11 17.00 -34.00 12.40
N THR A 12 17.44 -34.18 11.15
CA THR A 12 17.34 -33.19 10.06
C THR A 12 15.91 -33.02 9.52
N LYS A 13 14.99 -33.90 9.91
CA LYS A 13 13.55 -33.77 9.69
C LYS A 13 12.82 -34.10 10.99
N ALA A 14 12.56 -33.08 11.79
CA ALA A 14 11.69 -33.21 12.95
C ALA A 14 10.25 -33.33 12.44
N SER A 15 9.66 -34.51 12.59
CA SER A 15 8.22 -34.71 12.39
C SER A 15 7.50 -33.91 13.46
N ILE A 16 6.84 -32.81 13.07
CA ILE A 16 6.12 -31.95 14.02
C ILE A 16 4.96 -32.76 14.62
N PRO A 17 4.90 -32.95 15.95
CA PRO A 17 3.83 -33.73 16.57
C PRO A 17 2.46 -33.10 16.30
N LEU A 18 1.45 -33.94 16.03
CA LEU A 18 0.11 -33.48 15.65
C LEU A 18 -0.53 -32.58 16.73
N TRP A 19 -0.27 -32.84 18.01
CA TRP A 19 -0.76 -32.01 19.11
C TRP A 19 -0.19 -30.58 19.10
N VAL A 20 1.08 -30.40 18.70
CA VAL A 20 1.71 -29.07 18.57
C VAL A 20 1.03 -28.28 17.46
N MET A 21 0.75 -28.94 16.33
CA MET A 21 0.05 -28.34 15.21
C MET A 21 -1.39 -27.93 15.59
N MET A 22 -2.09 -28.76 16.36
CA MET A 22 -3.44 -28.46 16.86
C MET A 22 -3.45 -27.25 17.80
N ILE A 23 -2.52 -27.19 18.76
CA ILE A 23 -2.38 -26.02 19.66
C ILE A 23 -2.06 -24.75 18.85
N GLY A 24 -1.16 -24.85 17.86
CA GLY A 24 -0.83 -23.75 16.97
C GLY A 24 -2.04 -23.25 16.17
N ALA A 25 -2.81 -24.17 15.58
CA ALA A 25 -4.02 -23.84 14.81
C ALA A 25 -5.08 -23.16 15.68
N VAL A 26 -5.35 -23.68 16.88
CA VAL A 26 -6.29 -23.08 17.84
C VAL A 26 -5.80 -21.71 18.31
N GLY A 27 -4.50 -21.57 18.60
CA GLY A 27 -3.91 -20.29 19.00
C GLY A 27 -4.03 -19.21 17.93
N ILE A 28 -3.77 -19.56 16.66
CA ILE A 28 -3.95 -18.64 15.52
C ILE A 28 -5.43 -18.28 15.36
N ALA A 29 -6.34 -19.27 15.41
CA ALA A 29 -7.77 -19.04 15.27
C ALA A 29 -8.30 -18.10 16.36
N LEU A 30 -7.93 -18.32 17.61
CA LEU A 30 -8.31 -17.46 18.74
C LEU A 30 -7.69 -16.06 18.62
N GLY A 31 -6.41 -15.97 18.26
CA GLY A 31 -5.74 -14.67 18.06
C GLY A 31 -6.41 -13.85 16.97
N LEU A 32 -6.77 -14.49 15.85
CA LEU A 32 -7.47 -13.86 14.74
C LEU A 32 -8.90 -13.47 15.11
N ALA A 33 -9.61 -14.29 15.89
CA ALA A 33 -10.96 -13.98 16.35
C ALA A 33 -10.97 -12.74 17.28
N LEU A 34 -9.99 -12.64 18.19
CA LEU A 34 -9.92 -11.55 19.17
C LEU A 34 -9.41 -10.23 18.55
N TYR A 35 -8.34 -10.27 17.75
CA TYR A 35 -7.65 -9.07 17.27
C TYR A 35 -7.84 -8.80 15.77
N GLY A 36 -8.31 -9.79 15.00
CA GLY A 36 -8.55 -9.68 13.56
C GLY A 36 -9.52 -8.56 13.19
N PRO A 37 -10.70 -8.43 13.84
CA PRO A 37 -11.65 -7.36 13.51
C PRO A 37 -11.07 -5.95 13.63
N LYS A 38 -10.22 -5.72 14.63
CA LYS A 38 -9.55 -4.42 14.83
C LYS A 38 -8.55 -4.15 13.71
N LEU A 39 -7.73 -5.14 13.36
CA LEU A 39 -6.75 -5.02 12.28
C LEU A 39 -7.42 -4.79 10.92
N ILE A 40 -8.49 -5.53 10.61
CA ILE A 40 -9.26 -5.39 9.37
C ILE A 40 -9.84 -3.98 9.25
N ARG A 41 -10.41 -3.42 10.32
CA ARG A 41 -10.93 -2.05 10.33
C ARG A 41 -9.83 -1.01 10.11
N THR A 42 -8.67 -1.16 10.76
CA THR A 42 -7.54 -0.23 10.60
C THR A 42 -7.02 -0.20 9.17
N VAL A 43 -6.80 -1.38 8.56
CA VAL A 43 -6.32 -1.45 7.17
C VAL A 43 -7.38 -0.98 6.17
N GLY A 44 -8.65 -1.32 6.42
CA GLY A 44 -9.77 -1.00 5.51
C GLY A 44 -10.21 0.47 5.50
N SER A 45 -9.96 1.22 6.57
CA SER A 45 -10.44 2.61 6.71
C SER A 45 -9.34 3.66 6.80
N GLU A 46 -8.14 3.34 7.31
CA GLU A 46 -7.13 4.36 7.56
C GLU A 46 -6.19 4.63 6.39
N ILE A 47 -6.00 3.66 5.49
CA ILE A 47 -4.94 3.73 4.48
C ILE A 47 -5.48 4.24 3.14
N THR A 48 -6.59 3.69 2.64
CA THR A 48 -7.28 4.12 1.41
C THR A 48 -8.76 3.70 1.46
N GLU A 49 -9.68 4.47 0.88
CA GLU A 49 -11.04 3.97 0.67
C GLU A 49 -11.05 2.85 -0.38
N LEU A 50 -11.25 1.64 0.12
CA LEU A 50 -11.28 0.41 -0.66
C LEU A 50 -12.68 0.17 -1.20
N ASP A 51 -12.79 0.23 -2.53
CA ASP A 51 -13.93 -0.32 -3.26
C ASP A 51 -13.69 -1.82 -3.52
N GLN A 52 -14.74 -2.60 -3.75
CA GLN A 52 -14.67 -4.06 -3.89
C GLN A 52 -13.68 -4.49 -4.99
N MET A 53 -13.67 -3.78 -6.12
CA MET A 53 -12.72 -4.02 -7.21
C MET A 53 -11.26 -3.76 -6.79
N ARG A 54 -11.03 -2.80 -5.91
CA ARG A 54 -9.68 -2.45 -5.41
C ARG A 54 -9.20 -3.48 -4.40
N ALA A 55 -10.09 -3.91 -3.50
CA ALA A 55 -9.80 -4.98 -2.57
C ALA A 55 -9.43 -6.28 -3.29
N PHE A 56 -10.16 -6.61 -4.37
CA PHE A 56 -9.82 -7.75 -5.23
C PHE A 56 -8.45 -7.59 -5.88
N ALA A 57 -8.14 -6.43 -6.46
CA ALA A 57 -6.82 -6.17 -7.06
C ALA A 57 -5.67 -6.33 -6.05
N ILE A 58 -5.85 -5.84 -4.83
CA ILE A 58 -4.87 -5.98 -3.74
C ILE A 58 -4.70 -7.45 -3.35
N ALA A 59 -5.79 -8.19 -3.17
CA ALA A 59 -5.75 -9.60 -2.82
C ALA A 59 -5.05 -10.44 -3.90
N MET A 60 -5.35 -10.18 -5.19
CA MET A 60 -4.71 -10.84 -6.31
C MET A 60 -3.22 -10.52 -6.39
N ALA A 61 -2.83 -9.25 -6.27
CA ALA A 61 -1.42 -8.85 -6.26
C ALA A 61 -0.64 -9.53 -5.13
N ALA A 62 -1.23 -9.58 -3.93
CA ALA A 62 -0.61 -10.23 -2.79
C ALA A 62 -0.50 -11.75 -2.99
N ALA A 63 -1.57 -12.41 -3.44
CA ALA A 63 -1.61 -13.85 -3.67
C ALA A 63 -0.61 -14.30 -4.74
N ILE A 64 -0.57 -13.62 -5.89
CA ILE A 64 0.38 -13.90 -6.96
C ILE A 64 1.82 -13.77 -6.44
N THR A 65 2.12 -12.70 -5.70
CA THR A 65 3.45 -12.49 -5.13
C THR A 65 3.84 -13.61 -4.16
N VAL A 66 2.93 -14.02 -3.28
CA VAL A 66 3.16 -15.11 -2.32
C VAL A 66 3.38 -16.44 -3.04
N ILE A 67 2.58 -16.74 -4.06
CA ILE A 67 2.71 -17.99 -4.84
C ILE A 67 4.07 -18.04 -5.53
N ILE A 68 4.48 -16.95 -6.21
CA ILE A 68 5.78 -16.88 -6.89
C ILE A 68 6.92 -17.04 -5.88
N ALA A 69 6.88 -16.31 -4.77
CA ALA A 69 7.91 -16.41 -3.73
C ALA A 69 7.99 -17.82 -3.13
N SER A 70 6.84 -18.46 -2.91
CA SER A 70 6.76 -19.84 -2.41
C SER A 70 7.33 -20.84 -3.41
N GLN A 71 7.08 -20.67 -4.72
CA GLN A 71 7.66 -21.53 -5.76
C GLN A 71 9.18 -21.39 -5.85
N LEU A 72 9.71 -20.19 -5.56
CA LEU A 72 11.14 -19.93 -5.49
C LEU A 72 11.78 -20.36 -4.16
N GLY A 73 11.00 -20.84 -3.19
CA GLY A 73 11.50 -21.23 -1.86
C GLY A 73 11.99 -20.05 -1.02
N LEU A 74 11.62 -18.81 -1.36
CA LEU A 74 12.05 -17.61 -0.65
C LEU A 74 11.15 -17.34 0.56
N PRO A 75 11.69 -17.24 1.79
CA PRO A 75 10.89 -16.85 2.94
C PRO A 75 10.54 -15.36 2.84
N VAL A 76 9.27 -15.07 2.58
CA VAL A 76 8.76 -13.70 2.42
C VAL A 76 7.75 -13.34 3.50
N SER A 77 7.68 -12.05 3.84
CA SER A 77 6.72 -11.52 4.80
C SER A 77 5.39 -11.20 4.12
N SER A 78 4.34 -11.97 4.45
CA SER A 78 2.98 -11.74 3.94
C SER A 78 2.42 -10.36 4.33
N THR A 79 2.80 -9.83 5.50
CA THR A 79 2.42 -8.48 5.93
C THR A 79 3.02 -7.40 5.02
N HIS A 80 4.31 -7.51 4.67
CA HIS A 80 4.94 -6.55 3.75
C HIS A 80 4.29 -6.59 2.36
N ILE A 81 3.97 -7.78 1.87
CA ILE A 81 3.31 -7.96 0.58
C ILE A 81 1.92 -7.31 0.59
N ALA A 82 1.10 -7.62 1.61
CA ALA A 82 -0.25 -7.07 1.73
C ALA A 82 -0.24 -5.54 1.88
N VAL A 83 0.61 -5.00 2.78
CA VAL A 83 0.76 -3.56 2.99
C VAL A 83 1.27 -2.87 1.73
N GLY A 84 2.24 -3.45 1.05
CA GLY A 84 2.76 -2.95 -0.23
C GLY A 84 1.69 -2.88 -1.32
N ALA A 85 0.85 -3.92 -1.44
CA ALA A 85 -0.26 -3.93 -2.40
C ALA A 85 -1.30 -2.84 -2.10
N VAL A 86 -1.68 -2.66 -0.82
CA VAL A 86 -2.62 -1.59 -0.39
C VAL A 86 -2.06 -0.22 -0.73
N PHE A 87 -0.81 0.06 -0.37
CA PHE A 87 -0.16 1.34 -0.68
C PHE A 87 0.02 1.53 -2.19
N GLY A 88 0.32 0.48 -2.95
CA GLY A 88 0.45 0.53 -4.40
C GLY A 88 -0.83 1.01 -5.08
N VAL A 89 -1.98 0.41 -4.74
CA VAL A 89 -3.28 0.85 -5.26
C VAL A 89 -3.64 2.26 -4.80
N GLY A 90 -3.32 2.60 -3.54
CA GLY A 90 -3.51 3.94 -2.99
C GLY A 90 -2.75 5.01 -3.76
N PHE A 91 -1.45 4.81 -3.99
CA PHE A 91 -0.60 5.76 -4.71
C PHE A 91 -0.98 5.85 -6.19
N LEU A 92 -1.36 4.75 -6.83
CA LEU A 92 -1.85 4.78 -8.20
C LEU A 92 -3.10 5.67 -8.31
N ARG A 93 -4.05 5.54 -7.38
CA ARG A 93 -5.25 6.39 -7.34
C ARG A 93 -4.92 7.86 -7.10
N GLU A 94 -4.02 8.15 -6.17
CA GLU A 94 -3.55 9.51 -5.90
C GLU A 94 -2.88 10.11 -7.14
N PHE A 95 -2.04 9.34 -7.82
CA PHE A 95 -1.36 9.75 -9.04
C PHE A 95 -2.34 10.07 -10.18
N ILE A 96 -3.33 9.20 -10.41
CA ILE A 96 -4.35 9.41 -11.43
C ILE A 96 -5.15 10.67 -11.12
N LYS A 97 -5.66 10.82 -9.89
CA LYS A 97 -6.46 11.99 -9.50
C LYS A 97 -5.68 13.29 -9.57
N ALA A 98 -4.42 13.29 -9.13
CA ALA A 98 -3.54 14.45 -9.24
C ALA A 98 -3.26 14.83 -10.70
N THR A 99 -3.17 13.84 -11.59
CA THR A 99 -2.98 14.08 -13.03
C THR A 99 -4.24 14.64 -13.68
N TYR A 100 -5.43 14.13 -13.38
CA TYR A 100 -6.69 14.71 -13.84
C TYR A 100 -6.88 16.15 -13.35
N ALA A 101 -6.62 16.42 -12.08
CA ALA A 101 -6.70 17.77 -11.53
C ALA A 101 -5.75 18.75 -12.24
N ARG A 102 -4.54 18.31 -12.58
CA ARG A 102 -3.61 19.12 -13.39
C ARG A 102 -4.12 19.37 -14.81
N MET A 103 -4.71 18.36 -15.46
CA MET A 103 -5.28 18.53 -16.80
C MET A 103 -6.47 19.50 -16.79
N GLU A 104 -7.35 19.42 -15.80
CA GLU A 104 -8.47 20.36 -15.64
C GLU A 104 -7.97 21.80 -15.42
N GLN A 105 -6.91 21.97 -14.64
CA GLN A 105 -6.28 23.28 -14.44
C GLN A 105 -5.66 23.83 -15.70
N ASP A 106 -4.88 23.02 -16.42
CA ASP A 106 -4.30 23.42 -17.70
C ASP A 106 -5.43 23.93 -18.62
N ILE A 107 -6.56 23.23 -18.71
CA ILE A 107 -7.72 23.66 -19.50
C ILE A 107 -8.25 25.04 -19.05
N ILE A 108 -8.43 25.24 -17.75
CA ILE A 108 -8.93 26.51 -17.18
C ILE A 108 -7.97 27.65 -17.48
N ASP A 109 -6.67 27.44 -17.27
CA ASP A 109 -5.64 28.45 -17.48
C ASP A 109 -5.55 28.86 -18.97
N HIS A 110 -5.71 27.90 -19.90
CA HIS A 110 -5.75 28.19 -21.33
C HIS A 110 -7.05 28.91 -21.78
N HIS A 111 -8.08 28.93 -20.94
CA HIS A 111 -9.32 29.67 -21.17
C HIS A 111 -9.48 30.89 -20.25
N ALA A 112 -8.41 31.32 -19.56
CA ALA A 112 -8.42 32.53 -18.75
C ALA A 112 -8.67 33.76 -19.64
N GLY A 113 -9.92 34.22 -19.69
CA GLY A 113 -10.39 35.32 -20.55
C GLY A 113 -11.64 35.02 -21.37
N LYS A 114 -12.07 33.76 -21.45
CA LYS A 114 -13.38 33.37 -22.01
C LYS A 114 -14.47 33.37 -20.93
N GLU A 115 -15.74 33.41 -21.33
CA GLU A 115 -16.87 33.32 -20.41
C GLU A 115 -16.76 32.04 -19.55
N GLN A 116 -16.99 32.17 -18.24
CA GLN A 116 -16.89 31.06 -17.30
C GLN A 116 -17.83 29.89 -17.64
N GLN A 117 -18.91 30.14 -18.40
CA GLN A 117 -19.83 29.12 -18.88
C GLN A 117 -19.20 28.20 -19.93
N ASP A 118 -18.47 28.75 -20.90
CA ASP A 118 -17.80 27.98 -21.95
C ASP A 118 -16.73 27.04 -21.39
N VAL A 119 -15.99 27.52 -20.39
CA VAL A 119 -14.95 26.71 -19.70
C VAL A 119 -15.59 25.53 -18.97
N GLN A 120 -16.74 25.75 -18.31
CA GLN A 120 -17.44 24.69 -17.60
C GLN A 120 -18.06 23.66 -18.54
N LEU A 121 -18.60 24.09 -19.68
CA LEU A 121 -19.11 23.20 -20.73
C LEU A 121 -17.99 22.31 -21.28
N PHE A 122 -16.86 22.92 -21.65
CA PHE A 122 -15.70 22.17 -22.12
C PHE A 122 -15.17 21.20 -21.06
N LEU A 123 -15.09 21.59 -19.78
CA LEU A 123 -14.68 20.71 -18.70
C LEU A 123 -15.65 19.55 -18.46
N MET A 124 -16.95 19.75 -18.71
CA MET A 124 -17.94 18.69 -18.62
C MET A 124 -17.75 17.66 -19.73
N ASP A 125 -17.55 18.14 -20.96
CA ASP A 125 -17.28 17.29 -22.12
C ASP A 125 -15.95 16.56 -21.97
N PHE A 126 -14.91 17.26 -21.54
CA PHE A 126 -13.61 16.67 -21.25
C PHE A 126 -13.71 15.58 -20.19
N ARG A 127 -14.51 15.74 -19.13
CA ARG A 127 -14.67 14.71 -18.10
C ARG A 127 -15.35 13.45 -18.63
N ARG A 128 -16.35 13.61 -19.51
CA ARG A 128 -17.13 12.50 -20.10
C ARG A 128 -16.42 11.79 -21.26
N ALA A 129 -15.47 12.44 -21.90
CA ALA A 129 -14.75 11.90 -23.05
C ALA A 129 -13.91 10.65 -22.71
N SER A 130 -13.69 9.80 -23.73
CA SER A 130 -12.80 8.64 -23.65
C SER A 130 -11.35 9.06 -23.42
N ILE A 131 -10.48 8.13 -23.02
CA ILE A 131 -9.05 8.43 -22.81
C ILE A 131 -8.39 8.94 -24.10
N GLU A 132 -8.76 8.36 -25.25
CA GLU A 132 -8.22 8.76 -26.54
C GLU A 132 -8.70 10.17 -26.94
N ASP A 133 -9.98 10.45 -26.74
CA ASP A 133 -10.57 11.75 -27.05
C ASP A 133 -10.01 12.84 -26.14
N LYS A 134 -9.81 12.55 -24.85
CA LYS A 134 -9.12 13.45 -23.91
C LYS A 134 -7.73 13.83 -24.42
N SER A 135 -6.98 12.87 -24.95
CA SER A 135 -5.65 13.13 -25.53
C SER A 135 -5.73 14.03 -26.77
N LYS A 136 -6.70 13.78 -27.67
CA LYS A 136 -6.95 14.62 -28.86
C LYS A 136 -7.34 16.05 -28.48
N MET A 137 -8.26 16.21 -27.53
CA MET A 137 -8.70 17.50 -27.00
C MET A 137 -7.53 18.30 -26.40
N LEU A 138 -6.69 17.66 -25.57
CA LEU A 138 -5.51 18.32 -24.98
C LEU A 138 -4.47 18.70 -26.03
N ARG A 139 -4.32 17.90 -27.09
CA ARG A 139 -3.40 18.20 -28.18
C ARG A 139 -3.88 19.39 -29.01
N GLN A 140 -5.16 19.44 -29.35
CA GLN A 140 -5.78 20.58 -30.03
C GLN A 140 -5.67 21.87 -29.22
N LEU A 141 -5.84 21.79 -27.90
CA LEU A 141 -5.64 22.93 -27.00
C LEU A 141 -4.23 23.49 -27.08
N LYS A 142 -3.21 22.61 -27.12
CA LYS A 142 -1.80 23.03 -27.26
C LYS A 142 -1.48 23.59 -28.64
N GLU A 143 -2.09 23.05 -29.70
CA GLU A 143 -1.87 23.51 -31.08
C GLU A 143 -2.52 24.88 -31.35
N HIS A 144 -3.67 25.18 -30.74
CA HIS A 144 -4.39 26.45 -30.93
C HIS A 144 -4.05 27.55 -29.91
N SER A 145 -3.23 27.27 -28.89
CA SER A 145 -2.90 28.25 -27.84
C SER A 145 -1.55 28.90 -28.09
N ALA A 146 -1.56 30.08 -28.70
CA ALA A 146 -0.35 30.82 -29.04
C ALA A 146 0.31 31.60 -27.87
N ALA A 147 -0.27 31.70 -26.67
CA ALA A 147 0.25 32.63 -25.65
C ALA A 147 -0.15 32.40 -24.17
N ALA A 148 -0.28 31.16 -23.68
CA ALA A 148 -0.49 30.91 -22.24
C ALA A 148 0.72 30.21 -21.62
N ASP A 149 1.89 30.86 -21.66
CA ASP A 149 3.11 30.32 -21.08
C ASP A 149 3.12 30.57 -19.56
N LEU A 150 2.36 29.75 -18.83
CA LEU A 150 2.36 29.75 -17.36
C LEU A 150 3.80 29.63 -16.85
N THR A 151 4.26 30.60 -16.05
CA THR A 151 5.61 30.52 -15.51
C THR A 151 5.74 29.28 -14.61
N LYS A 152 6.92 28.65 -14.60
CA LYS A 152 7.22 27.46 -13.76
C LYS A 152 6.79 27.63 -12.29
N LYS A 153 6.72 28.87 -11.79
CA LYS A 153 6.36 29.23 -10.41
C LYS A 153 4.86 29.13 -10.16
N GLU A 154 4.02 29.54 -11.11
CA GLU A 154 2.55 29.44 -11.06
C GLU A 154 2.09 27.99 -11.16
N ARG A 155 2.69 27.22 -12.09
CA ARG A 155 2.49 25.75 -12.19
C ARG A 155 2.80 25.02 -10.88
N LYS A 156 3.84 25.47 -10.15
CA LYS A 156 4.26 24.87 -8.87
C LYS A 156 3.35 25.28 -7.70
N GLY A 157 2.73 26.47 -7.77
CA GLY A 157 1.75 26.96 -6.81
C GLY A 157 0.43 26.20 -6.89
N LEU A 158 -0.09 26.00 -8.10
CA LEU A 158 -1.32 25.23 -8.36
C LEU A 158 -1.17 23.76 -7.94
N GLN A 159 -0.01 23.14 -8.17
CA GLN A 159 0.29 21.79 -7.67
C GLN A 159 0.22 21.65 -6.14
N ARG A 160 0.50 22.72 -5.39
CA ARG A 160 0.41 22.71 -3.92
C ARG A 160 -1.02 22.80 -3.41
N VAL A 161 -1.87 23.59 -4.07
CA VAL A 161 -3.26 23.84 -3.64
C VAL A 161 -4.14 22.59 -3.77
N TYR A 162 -3.84 21.70 -4.73
CA TYR A 162 -4.68 20.53 -5.03
C TYR A 162 -4.04 19.18 -4.65
N ARG A 163 -2.95 19.22 -3.88
CA ARG A 163 -2.31 18.01 -3.34
C ARG A 163 -3.18 17.41 -2.23
N LYS A 164 -4.34 16.84 -2.61
CA LYS A 164 -5.13 16.00 -1.72
C LYS A 164 -4.38 14.68 -1.58
N GLU A 165 -3.67 14.51 -0.48
CA GLU A 165 -3.10 13.21 -0.10
C GLU A 165 -4.25 12.23 0.09
N LEU A 166 -4.39 11.27 -0.83
CA LEU A 166 -5.38 10.21 -0.71
C LEU A 166 -4.82 9.03 0.09
N VAL A 167 -3.50 8.98 0.24
CA VAL A 167 -2.77 8.01 1.05
C VAL A 167 -2.17 8.72 2.26
N LYS A 168 -2.49 8.24 3.47
CA LYS A 168 -1.90 8.77 4.71
C LYS A 168 -0.43 8.35 4.82
N ARG A 169 0.48 9.22 4.39
CA ARG A 169 1.94 9.00 4.47
C ARG A 169 2.41 8.74 5.90
N SER A 170 1.74 9.34 6.89
CA SER A 170 2.00 9.10 8.31
C SER A 170 1.77 7.66 8.73
N ALA A 171 0.78 6.97 8.16
CA ALA A 171 0.55 5.55 8.42
C ALA A 171 1.70 4.70 7.89
N LEU A 172 2.18 5.00 6.67
CA LEU A 172 3.34 4.33 6.08
C LEU A 172 4.59 4.50 6.96
N MET A 173 4.86 5.73 7.41
CA MET A 173 6.02 6.01 8.26
C MET A 173 5.92 5.31 9.62
N LYS A 174 4.73 5.24 10.22
CA LYS A 174 4.50 4.48 11.47
C LYS A 174 4.75 2.99 11.31
N ILE A 175 4.27 2.40 10.20
CA ILE A 175 4.48 0.98 9.90
C ILE A 175 5.97 0.68 9.67
N ALA A 176 6.65 1.51 8.85
CA ALA A 176 8.08 1.36 8.60
C ALA A 176 8.91 1.48 9.87
N ALA A 177 8.60 2.48 10.72
CA ALA A 177 9.24 2.63 12.03
C ALA A 177 9.03 1.39 12.91
N ALA A 178 7.80 0.86 12.95
CA ALA A 178 7.51 -0.36 13.70
C ALA A 178 8.35 -1.56 13.22
N TRP A 179 8.53 -1.75 11.91
CA TRP A 179 9.38 -2.81 11.38
C TRP A 179 10.85 -2.65 11.76
N VAL A 180 11.37 -1.43 11.68
CA VAL A 180 12.77 -1.13 12.04
C VAL A 180 13.01 -1.33 13.54
N ILE A 181 12.03 -1.03 14.39
CA ILE A 181 12.16 -1.11 15.86
C ILE A 181 11.94 -2.53 16.37
N THR A 182 10.94 -3.24 15.84
CA THR A 182 10.51 -4.55 16.38
C THR A 182 11.54 -5.65 16.16
N VAL A 183 12.29 -5.63 15.05
CA VAL A 183 13.30 -6.66 14.76
C VAL A 183 14.47 -6.60 15.76
N PRO A 184 15.18 -5.47 15.95
CA PRO A 184 16.22 -5.35 16.97
C PRO A 184 15.70 -5.58 18.39
N ALA A 185 14.52 -5.06 18.72
CA ALA A 185 13.94 -5.26 20.05
C ALA A 185 13.69 -6.75 20.34
N SER A 186 13.14 -7.50 19.38
CA SER A 186 12.94 -8.94 19.52
C SER A 186 14.24 -9.71 19.62
N ALA A 187 15.27 -9.30 18.86
CA ALA A 187 16.60 -9.90 18.94
C ALA A 187 17.26 -9.69 20.30
N LEU A 188 17.19 -8.47 20.85
CA LEU A 188 17.71 -8.15 22.18
C LEU A 188 16.97 -8.90 23.28
N MET A 189 15.64 -8.95 23.22
CA MET A 189 14.84 -9.70 24.19
C MET A 189 15.14 -11.19 24.14
N SER A 190 15.28 -11.77 22.94
CA SER A 190 15.67 -13.17 22.76
C SER A 190 17.06 -13.45 23.32
N ALA A 191 18.04 -12.57 23.06
CA ALA A 191 19.39 -12.68 23.60
C ALA A 191 19.40 -12.61 25.13
N MET A 192 18.65 -11.67 25.73
CA MET A 192 18.52 -11.54 27.18
C MET A 192 17.95 -12.80 27.81
N LEU A 193 16.86 -13.35 27.27
CA LEU A 193 16.25 -14.58 27.76
C LEU A 193 17.20 -15.78 27.65
N TYR A 194 17.94 -15.88 26.54
CA TYR A 194 18.94 -16.93 26.34
C TYR A 194 20.03 -16.89 27.41
N TYR A 195 20.63 -15.71 27.65
CA TYR A 195 21.69 -15.56 28.66
C TYR A 195 21.18 -15.76 30.08
N MET A 196 19.94 -15.36 30.38
CA MET A 196 19.31 -15.60 31.67
C MET A 196 19.14 -17.10 31.94
N ILE A 197 18.56 -17.85 30.99
CA ILE A 197 18.38 -19.31 31.13
C ILE A 197 19.74 -20.01 31.20
N ARG A 198 20.69 -19.64 30.35
CA ARG A 198 22.04 -20.21 30.38
C ARG A 198 22.75 -19.94 31.70
N GLY A 199 22.61 -18.75 32.27
CA GLY A 199 23.17 -18.39 33.57
C GLY A 199 22.50 -19.10 34.75
N MET A 200 21.25 -19.52 34.63
CA MET A 200 20.56 -20.34 35.63
C MET A 200 20.91 -21.84 35.53
N MET A 201 21.37 -22.29 34.35
CA MET A 201 21.73 -23.68 34.09
C MET A 201 23.23 -23.99 34.34
N LEU A 202 24.04 -22.95 34.56
CA LEU A 202 25.44 -23.03 35.00
C LEU A 202 25.51 -22.87 36.52
#